data_AF-A0A5E4SLA4-F1
#
_entry.id   AF-A0A5E4SLA4-F1
#
_cell.length_a   1.000
_cell.length_b   1.000
_cell.length_c   1.000
_cell.angle_alpha   90.00
_cell.angle_beta   90.00
_cell.angle_gamma   90.00
#
_symmetry.space_group_name_H-M   'P 1'
#
loop_
_entity.id
_entity.type
_entity.pdbx_description
1 polymer ?
#
loop_
_entity_poly.entity_id
_entity_poly.type
_entity_poly.pdbx_seq_one_letter_code
_entity_poly.pdbx_strand_id
1 'polypeptide(L)'
;MLPVSNSGNAVIARVRSVSEPNRDTDSIKMDIDRLTQGKHVMVFSGFSGLGYKDPAKLLDQIQKELKRAIDIHGIARTCVAAGATSEGIGVVYNEAKRLSPDIVTIGVVSEQARGDDSLSSNCDHVIYVDDPEGTWKVLDENGLSYMAYLARNNESHSKTGEFLAFGGGAVTLSEVLEVRELNQNWAIFTDFDPDPVKAKGKLEGSPGLDLNPVRTDWLRRFSV
;
A
#
# COMPACT_ATOMS: atom_id res chain seq x y z
N MET A 1 42.54 -58.58 33.40
CA MET A 1 43.39 -57.57 32.71
C MET A 1 43.03 -57.65 31.23
N LEU A 2 42.47 -56.54 30.72
CA LEU A 2 42.06 -56.14 29.36
C LEU A 2 41.72 -57.17 28.23
N PRO A 3 40.67 -56.90 27.43
CA PRO A 3 40.22 -57.70 26.30
C PRO A 3 40.84 -57.25 24.96
N VAL A 4 40.81 -58.15 23.96
CA VAL A 4 40.96 -57.80 22.54
C VAL A 4 40.00 -58.64 21.72
N SER A 5 39.02 -58.02 21.08
CA SER A 5 38.94 -57.97 19.61
C SER A 5 37.60 -57.40 19.15
N ASN A 6 37.73 -56.68 18.05
CA ASN A 6 36.83 -55.73 17.45
C ASN A 6 36.07 -56.42 16.30
N SER A 7 34.76 -56.23 16.17
CA SER A 7 34.05 -56.38 14.89
C SER A 7 32.63 -55.85 14.98
N GLY A 8 32.43 -54.67 14.42
CA GLY A 8 31.12 -54.04 14.27
C GLY A 8 31.25 -52.77 13.46
N ASN A 9 31.37 -52.89 12.14
CA ASN A 9 31.28 -51.78 11.21
C ASN A 9 29.86 -51.20 11.27
N ALA A 10 29.64 -50.18 12.09
CA ALA A 10 28.48 -49.32 11.99
C ALA A 10 28.78 -48.21 10.97
N VAL A 11 28.15 -48.32 9.79
CA VAL A 11 28.10 -47.25 8.79
C VAL A 11 27.35 -46.07 9.41
N ILE A 12 28.08 -45.03 9.81
CA ILE A 12 27.48 -43.76 10.21
C ILE A 12 26.99 -43.09 8.92
N ALA A 13 25.73 -43.33 8.57
CA ALA A 13 25.02 -42.49 7.61
C ALA A 13 24.98 -41.08 8.19
N ARG A 14 25.76 -40.17 7.60
CA ARG A 14 25.57 -38.73 7.79
C ARG A 14 24.16 -38.40 7.34
N VAL A 15 23.24 -38.24 8.29
CA VAL A 15 21.99 -37.54 8.05
C VAL A 15 22.41 -36.16 7.56
N ARG A 16 22.22 -35.92 6.26
CA ARG A 16 22.29 -34.59 5.69
C ARG A 16 21.30 -33.76 6.51
N SER A 17 21.79 -32.68 7.13
CA SER A 17 20.93 -31.66 7.69
C SER A 17 19.86 -31.35 6.66
N VAL A 18 18.61 -31.64 7.00
CA VAL A 18 17.47 -31.08 6.29
C VAL A 18 17.67 -29.58 6.46
N SER A 19 18.07 -28.91 5.38
CA SER A 19 18.12 -27.45 5.35
C SER A 19 16.74 -26.98 5.79
N GLU A 20 16.69 -26.26 6.91
CA GLU A 20 15.46 -25.55 7.27
C GLU A 20 15.02 -24.73 6.06
N PRO A 21 13.72 -24.66 5.75
CA PRO A 21 13.25 -23.79 4.69
C PRO A 21 13.78 -22.39 4.98
N ASN A 22 14.50 -21.84 4.00
CA ASN A 22 14.97 -20.46 4.02
C ASN A 22 13.77 -19.59 4.40
N ARG A 23 13.79 -18.98 5.59
CA ARG A 23 12.79 -17.97 5.95
C ARG A 23 13.16 -16.73 5.14
N ASP A 24 12.80 -16.73 3.86
CA ASP A 24 12.77 -15.50 3.08
C ASP A 24 11.83 -14.56 3.82
N THR A 25 12.45 -13.63 4.53
CA THR A 25 11.77 -12.65 5.35
C THR A 25 11.70 -11.43 4.47
N ASP A 26 10.51 -11.20 3.91
CA ASP A 26 10.20 -10.01 3.12
C ASP A 26 10.52 -8.75 3.93
N SER A 27 11.65 -8.13 3.61
CA SER A 27 12.21 -6.99 4.36
C SER A 27 11.29 -5.77 4.30
N ILE A 28 10.56 -5.59 3.21
CA ILE A 28 9.56 -4.53 3.05
C ILE A 28 8.40 -4.75 4.01
N LYS A 29 7.88 -5.99 4.13
CA LYS A 29 6.85 -6.30 5.15
C LYS A 29 7.35 -6.06 6.56
N MET A 30 8.60 -6.40 6.86
CA MET A 30 9.21 -6.14 8.16
C MET A 30 9.29 -4.63 8.46
N ASP A 31 9.68 -3.82 7.48
CA ASP A 31 9.70 -2.37 7.63
C ASP A 31 8.29 -1.79 7.81
N ILE A 32 7.32 -2.26 7.03
CA ILE A 32 5.91 -1.87 7.19
C ILE A 32 5.42 -2.22 8.60
N ASP A 33 5.58 -3.46 9.05
CA ASP A 33 5.11 -3.90 10.37
C ASP A 33 5.79 -3.10 11.50
N ARG A 34 7.09 -2.78 11.38
CA ARG A 34 7.82 -1.92 12.33
C ARG A 34 7.25 -0.49 12.36
N LEU A 35 7.04 0.13 11.19
CA LEU A 35 6.56 1.51 11.10
C LEU A 35 5.10 1.67 11.54
N THR A 36 4.32 0.60 11.45
CA THR A 36 2.87 0.63 11.70
C THR A 36 2.47 -0.03 13.02
N GLN A 37 3.43 -0.47 13.83
CA GLN A 37 3.16 -1.08 15.14
C GLN A 37 2.36 -0.12 16.05
N GLY A 38 1.24 -0.61 16.57
CA GLY A 38 0.33 0.15 17.44
C GLY A 38 -0.52 1.21 16.72
N LYS A 39 -0.41 1.33 15.39
CA LYS A 39 -1.07 2.35 14.59
C LYS A 39 -2.41 1.88 14.01
N HIS A 40 -3.25 2.86 13.67
CA HIS A 40 -4.33 2.74 12.72
C HIS A 40 -3.87 3.33 11.39
N VAL A 41 -3.68 2.47 10.38
CA VAL A 41 -3.15 2.84 9.08
C VAL A 41 -4.29 3.12 8.10
N MET A 42 -4.41 4.36 7.67
CA MET A 42 -5.31 4.78 6.61
C MET A 42 -4.56 4.77 5.28
N VAL A 43 -4.88 3.82 4.40
CA VAL A 43 -4.30 3.73 3.06
C VAL A 43 -5.17 4.50 2.08
N PHE A 44 -4.62 5.54 1.47
CA PHE A 44 -5.27 6.36 0.45
C PHE A 44 -4.74 5.96 -0.93
N SER A 45 -5.64 5.52 -1.81
CA SER A 45 -5.32 5.20 -3.21
C SER A 45 -6.29 5.90 -4.16
N GLY A 46 -5.83 6.19 -5.37
CA GLY A 46 -6.60 6.96 -6.34
C GLY A 46 -5.76 7.46 -7.50
N PHE A 47 -6.17 8.57 -8.11
CA PHE A 47 -5.40 9.18 -9.19
C PHE A 47 -4.11 9.81 -8.64
N SER A 48 -2.96 9.47 -9.24
CA SER A 48 -1.70 10.17 -9.01
C SER A 48 -1.52 11.23 -10.10
N GLY A 49 -0.66 10.99 -11.11
CA GLY A 49 -0.33 11.97 -12.15
C GLY A 49 -1.50 12.53 -12.96
N LEU A 50 -2.65 11.83 -13.04
CA LEU A 50 -3.87 12.35 -13.67
C LEU A 50 -4.56 13.46 -12.88
N GLY A 51 -4.22 13.65 -11.59
CA GLY A 51 -4.88 14.62 -10.73
C GLY A 51 -6.38 14.38 -10.59
N TYR A 52 -7.09 15.41 -10.11
CA TYR A 52 -8.51 15.36 -9.83
C TYR A 52 -9.23 16.56 -10.45
N LYS A 53 -10.43 16.33 -11.00
CA LYS A 53 -11.30 17.37 -11.55
C LYS A 53 -11.68 18.44 -10.53
N ASP A 54 -11.89 18.03 -9.28
CA ASP A 54 -12.24 18.92 -8.18
C ASP A 54 -11.31 18.67 -6.98
N PRO A 55 -10.14 19.33 -6.95
CA PRO A 55 -9.19 19.19 -5.86
C PRO A 55 -9.74 19.67 -4.51
N ALA A 56 -10.62 20.68 -4.49
CA ALA A 56 -11.18 21.21 -3.25
C ALA A 56 -12.09 20.17 -2.58
N LYS A 57 -12.94 19.51 -3.37
CA LYS A 57 -13.78 18.40 -2.90
C LYS A 57 -12.94 17.22 -2.39
N LEU A 58 -11.82 16.91 -3.07
CA LEU A 58 -10.91 15.85 -2.62
C LEU A 58 -10.34 16.18 -1.24
N LEU A 59 -9.83 17.41 -1.06
CA LEU A 59 -9.26 17.85 0.21
C LEU A 59 -10.28 17.84 1.35
N ASP A 60 -11.52 18.29 1.09
CA ASP A 60 -12.59 18.25 2.08
C ASP A 60 -12.88 16.81 2.56
N GLN A 61 -13.02 15.88 1.61
CA GLN A 61 -13.28 14.48 1.94
C GLN A 61 -12.08 13.82 2.63
N ILE A 62 -10.85 14.11 2.22
CA ILE A 62 -9.63 13.65 2.92
C ILE A 62 -9.61 14.15 4.36
N GLN A 63 -9.84 15.45 4.57
CA GLN A 63 -9.84 16.05 5.91
C GLN A 63 -10.91 15.44 6.80
N LYS A 64 -12.09 15.16 6.24
CA LYS A 64 -13.18 14.48 6.96
C LYS A 64 -12.77 13.10 7.44
N GLU A 65 -12.17 12.28 6.57
CA GLU A 65 -11.72 10.94 6.95
C GLU A 65 -10.57 10.97 7.95
N LEU A 66 -9.59 11.88 7.77
CA LEU A 66 -8.49 12.05 8.73
C LEU A 66 -9.01 12.45 10.12
N LYS A 67 -9.93 13.43 10.19
CA LYS A 67 -10.54 13.84 11.46
C LYS A 67 -11.30 12.69 12.11
N ARG A 68 -12.09 11.93 11.34
CA ARG A 68 -12.79 10.74 11.85
C ARG A 68 -11.82 9.75 12.49
N ALA A 69 -10.73 9.40 11.80
CA ALA A 69 -9.75 8.46 12.33
C ALA A 69 -9.03 9.01 13.58
N ILE A 70 -8.72 10.31 13.60
CA ILE A 70 -8.13 10.98 14.77
C ILE A 70 -9.10 10.97 15.96
N ASP A 71 -10.38 11.23 15.75
CA ASP A 71 -11.39 11.22 16.82
C ASP A 71 -11.54 9.82 17.44
N ILE A 72 -11.42 8.77 16.63
CA ILE A 72 -11.57 7.37 17.07
C ILE A 72 -10.28 6.83 17.70
N HIS A 73 -9.13 7.08 17.09
CA HIS A 73 -7.87 6.41 17.42
C HIS A 73 -6.85 7.32 18.13
N GLY A 74 -7.00 8.64 18.01
CA GLY A 74 -6.06 9.65 18.49
C GLY A 74 -4.88 9.85 17.53
N ILE A 75 -4.38 11.10 17.48
CA ILE A 75 -3.25 11.54 16.63
C ILE A 75 -2.06 10.58 16.72
N ALA A 76 -1.65 10.20 17.93
CA ALA A 76 -0.48 9.37 18.17
C ALA A 76 -0.60 7.96 17.57
N ARG A 77 -1.81 7.49 17.27
CA ARG A 77 -2.07 6.19 16.65
C ARG A 77 -2.41 6.31 15.17
N THR A 78 -2.79 7.47 14.66
CA THR A 78 -3.08 7.66 13.25
C THR A 78 -1.80 7.58 12.41
N CYS A 79 -1.85 6.80 11.33
CA CYS A 79 -0.82 6.69 10.32
C CYS A 79 -1.49 6.82 8.95
N VAL A 80 -0.89 7.59 8.04
CA VAL A 80 -1.39 7.80 6.69
C VAL A 80 -0.44 7.13 5.71
N ALA A 81 -0.98 6.39 4.75
CA ALA A 81 -0.19 5.78 3.68
C ALA A 81 -0.77 6.08 2.31
N ALA A 82 0.11 6.31 1.32
CA ALA A 82 -0.23 6.50 -0.08
C ALA A 82 0.99 6.17 -0.97
N GLY A 83 0.91 6.46 -2.27
CA GLY A 83 2.00 6.27 -3.22
C GLY A 83 3.00 7.43 -3.26
N ALA A 84 3.67 7.72 -2.13
CA ALA A 84 4.84 8.60 -1.83
C ALA A 84 4.97 10.01 -2.48
N THR A 85 4.47 10.18 -3.68
CA THR A 85 4.38 11.41 -4.47
C THR A 85 3.46 12.43 -3.81
N SER A 86 3.66 13.71 -4.15
CA SER A 86 2.89 14.85 -3.64
C SER A 86 1.67 15.19 -4.51
N GLU A 87 1.60 14.66 -5.73
CA GLU A 87 0.52 14.90 -6.67
C GLU A 87 -0.68 13.98 -6.49
N GLY A 88 -1.83 14.41 -6.99
CA GLY A 88 -3.05 13.61 -6.99
C GLY A 88 -3.47 13.23 -5.56
N ILE A 89 -3.62 11.93 -5.30
CA ILE A 89 -3.98 11.42 -3.97
C ILE A 89 -2.89 11.70 -2.92
N GLY A 90 -1.65 11.93 -3.35
CA GLY A 90 -0.50 12.28 -2.51
C GLY A 90 -0.66 13.57 -1.70
N VAL A 91 -1.62 14.43 -2.06
CA VAL A 91 -1.96 15.63 -1.26
C VAL A 91 -2.37 15.30 0.17
N VAL A 92 -2.78 14.05 0.43
CA VAL A 92 -3.10 13.54 1.78
C VAL A 92 -1.95 13.76 2.77
N TYR A 93 -0.69 13.70 2.33
CA TYR A 93 0.46 13.91 3.21
C TYR A 93 0.49 15.32 3.79
N ASN A 94 0.21 16.33 2.95
CA ASN A 94 0.17 17.72 3.38
C ASN A 94 -0.98 17.94 4.38
N GLU A 95 -2.13 17.33 4.12
CA GLU A 95 -3.30 17.47 4.99
C GLU A 95 -3.12 16.75 6.33
N ALA A 96 -2.48 15.58 6.34
CA ALA A 96 -2.09 14.89 7.57
C ALA A 96 -1.17 15.78 8.43
N LYS A 97 -0.10 16.32 7.83
CA LYS A 97 0.86 17.18 8.55
C LYS A 97 0.28 18.52 8.98
N ARG A 98 -0.69 19.06 8.23
CA ARG A 98 -1.45 20.26 8.63
C ARG A 98 -2.26 20.01 9.89
N LEU A 99 -2.87 18.83 10.04
CA LEU A 99 -3.64 18.47 11.22
C LEU A 99 -2.73 18.22 12.43
N SER A 100 -1.61 17.52 12.24
CA SER A 100 -0.55 17.43 13.24
C SER A 100 0.75 16.92 12.62
N PRO A 101 1.92 17.49 12.98
CA PRO A 101 3.22 16.96 12.56
C PRO A 101 3.49 15.53 13.05
N ASP A 102 2.82 15.11 14.14
CA ASP A 102 3.01 13.80 14.80
C ASP A 102 2.33 12.63 14.07
N ILE A 103 1.48 12.91 13.07
CA ILE A 103 0.88 11.87 12.25
C ILE A 103 1.96 11.28 11.36
N VAL A 104 2.24 9.99 11.53
CA VAL A 104 3.23 9.27 10.72
C VAL A 104 2.70 9.12 9.30
N THR A 105 3.54 9.45 8.31
CA THR A 105 3.22 9.29 6.90
C THR A 105 4.17 8.29 6.22
N ILE A 106 3.59 7.32 5.52
CA ILE A 106 4.32 6.26 4.80
C ILE A 106 4.00 6.34 3.31
N GLY A 107 5.02 6.27 2.49
CA GLY A 107 4.93 6.15 1.06
C GLY A 107 5.47 4.81 0.62
N VAL A 108 4.66 4.02 -0.09
CA VAL A 108 5.15 2.83 -0.78
C VAL A 108 5.03 3.09 -2.26
N VAL A 109 6.15 3.06 -2.97
CA VAL A 109 6.21 3.48 -4.37
C VAL A 109 7.15 2.60 -5.17
N SER A 110 6.85 2.47 -6.46
CA SER A 110 7.74 1.82 -7.42
C SER A 110 9.10 2.55 -7.45
N GLU A 111 10.18 1.80 -7.66
CA GLU A 111 11.53 2.33 -7.84
C GLU A 111 11.63 3.37 -8.96
N GLN A 112 10.68 3.38 -9.89
CA GLN A 112 10.59 4.37 -10.97
C GLN A 112 10.41 5.80 -10.46
N ALA A 113 9.99 5.99 -9.21
CA ALA A 113 9.92 7.30 -8.56
C ALA A 113 11.27 7.77 -7.96
N ARG A 114 12.34 6.97 -8.05
CA ARG A 114 13.65 7.38 -7.53
C ARG A 114 14.21 8.56 -8.33
N GLY A 115 14.55 9.63 -7.63
CA GLY A 115 15.06 10.86 -8.26
C GLY A 115 13.99 11.69 -8.95
N ASP A 116 12.71 11.37 -8.75
CA ASP A 116 11.59 12.21 -9.16
C ASP A 116 11.39 13.34 -8.11
N ASP A 117 11.34 14.57 -8.59
CA ASP A 117 11.04 15.76 -7.77
C ASP A 117 9.59 15.74 -7.25
N SER A 118 8.76 14.79 -7.70
CA SER A 118 7.37 14.62 -7.28
C SER A 118 7.21 14.03 -5.88
N LEU A 119 8.26 13.47 -5.25
CA LEU A 119 8.18 12.92 -3.90
C LEU A 119 7.73 13.97 -2.88
N SER A 120 6.80 13.58 -2.00
CA SER A 120 6.29 14.49 -0.98
C SER A 120 7.30 14.72 0.13
N SER A 121 7.64 15.98 0.40
CA SER A 121 8.45 16.37 1.57
C SER A 121 7.75 16.09 2.91
N ASN A 122 6.44 15.83 2.88
CA ASN A 122 5.61 15.50 4.04
C ASN A 122 5.38 13.98 4.19
N CYS A 123 6.08 13.16 3.42
CA CYS A 123 6.14 11.71 3.58
C CYS A 123 7.36 11.35 4.46
N ASP A 124 7.14 10.94 5.71
CA ASP A 124 8.21 10.66 6.68
C ASP A 124 9.07 9.46 6.27
N HIS A 125 8.42 8.44 5.69
CA HIS A 125 9.04 7.18 5.32
C HIS A 125 8.68 6.81 3.90
N VAL A 126 9.67 6.79 2.99
CA VAL A 126 9.50 6.31 1.63
C VAL A 126 10.12 4.92 1.52
N ILE A 127 9.29 3.94 1.17
CA ILE A 127 9.67 2.56 0.86
C ILE A 127 9.58 2.40 -0.65
N TYR A 128 10.69 1.99 -1.25
CA TYR A 128 10.76 1.71 -2.68
C TYR A 128 10.62 0.22 -2.92
N VAL A 129 9.86 -0.12 -3.96
CA VAL A 129 9.63 -1.49 -4.40
C VAL A 129 10.18 -1.65 -5.80
N ASP A 130 10.96 -2.71 -6.02
CA ASP A 130 11.50 -3.04 -7.33
C ASP A 130 10.34 -3.33 -8.30
N ASP A 131 10.38 -2.71 -9.47
CA ASP A 131 9.33 -2.78 -10.50
C ASP A 131 10.01 -2.69 -11.87
N PRO A 132 10.75 -3.75 -12.25
CA PRO A 132 11.59 -3.76 -13.45
C PRO A 132 10.78 -3.63 -14.74
N GLU A 133 9.48 -3.94 -14.69
CA GLU A 133 8.55 -3.81 -15.81
C GLU A 133 7.92 -2.40 -15.90
N GLY A 134 8.17 -1.52 -14.93
CA GLY A 134 7.67 -0.14 -14.92
C GLY A 134 6.14 -0.07 -14.86
N THR A 135 5.51 -0.99 -14.14
CA THR A 135 4.06 -1.11 -14.04
C THR A 135 3.44 -0.11 -13.06
N TRP A 136 4.27 0.53 -12.24
CA TRP A 136 3.90 1.37 -11.09
C TRP A 136 3.19 0.63 -9.97
N LYS A 137 3.13 -0.71 -10.04
CA LYS A 137 2.61 -1.53 -8.96
C LYS A 137 3.68 -1.75 -7.90
N VAL A 138 3.26 -1.92 -6.66
CA VAL A 138 4.13 -2.19 -5.52
C VAL A 138 3.79 -3.57 -4.98
N LEU A 139 4.32 -4.61 -5.64
CA LEU A 139 3.99 -6.00 -5.38
C LEU A 139 5.14 -6.73 -4.69
N ASP A 140 4.80 -7.71 -3.85
CA ASP A 140 5.77 -8.68 -3.36
C ASP A 140 6.08 -9.76 -4.41
N GLU A 141 6.98 -10.68 -4.07
CA GLU A 141 7.39 -11.81 -4.93
C GLU A 141 6.23 -12.75 -5.33
N ASN A 142 5.12 -12.73 -4.59
CA ASN A 142 3.93 -13.53 -4.86
C ASN A 142 2.88 -12.75 -5.66
N GLY A 143 3.17 -11.50 -6.03
CA GLY A 143 2.25 -10.63 -6.76
C GLY A 143 1.19 -9.95 -5.89
N LEU A 144 1.35 -9.93 -4.57
CA LEU A 144 0.44 -9.29 -3.62
C LEU A 144 0.87 -7.85 -3.34
N SER A 145 -0.11 -6.94 -3.22
CA SER A 145 0.16 -5.52 -3.04
C SER A 145 0.64 -5.17 -1.63
N TYR A 146 1.75 -4.44 -1.54
CA TYR A 146 2.21 -3.84 -0.28
C TYR A 146 1.23 -2.77 0.24
N MET A 147 0.44 -2.13 -0.63
CA MET A 147 -0.62 -1.21 -0.22
C MET A 147 -1.79 -1.95 0.43
N ALA A 148 -2.16 -3.12 -0.11
CA ALA A 148 -3.15 -3.99 0.52
C ALA A 148 -2.63 -4.54 1.86
N TYR A 149 -1.34 -4.88 1.92
CA TYR A 149 -0.68 -5.30 3.14
C TYR A 149 -0.65 -4.22 4.25
N LEU A 150 -0.48 -2.94 3.88
CA LEU A 150 -0.58 -1.82 4.80
C LEU A 150 -1.98 -1.72 5.42
N ALA A 151 -3.02 -1.91 4.60
CA ALA A 151 -4.41 -1.79 5.01
C ALA A 151 -4.92 -2.96 5.87
N ARG A 152 -4.19 -4.07 6.00
CA ARG A 152 -4.63 -5.24 6.78
C ARG A 152 -4.52 -5.02 8.29
N ASN A 153 -5.35 -5.69 9.07
CA ASN A 153 -5.14 -5.79 10.52
C ASN A 153 -3.99 -6.75 10.84
N ASN A 154 -3.20 -6.46 11.87
CA ASN A 154 -2.13 -7.33 12.35
C ASN A 154 -2.10 -7.29 13.89
N GLU A 155 -2.74 -8.29 14.51
CA GLU A 155 -2.92 -8.37 15.96
C GLU A 155 -1.58 -8.45 16.71
N SER A 156 -0.62 -9.21 16.19
CA SER A 156 0.72 -9.34 16.78
C SER A 156 1.45 -7.99 16.87
N HIS A 157 1.10 -7.03 16.01
CA HIS A 157 1.67 -5.69 16.02
C HIS A 157 0.70 -4.63 16.57
N SER A 158 -0.47 -5.04 17.08
CA SER A 158 -1.53 -4.11 17.51
C SER A 158 -1.90 -3.08 16.42
N LYS A 159 -1.78 -3.48 15.15
CA LYS A 159 -2.05 -2.66 13.97
C LYS A 159 -3.48 -2.90 13.50
N THR A 160 -4.19 -1.82 13.22
CA THR A 160 -5.42 -1.87 12.43
C THR A 160 -5.23 -1.09 11.14
N GLY A 161 -5.97 -1.43 10.10
CA GLY A 161 -5.87 -0.73 8.83
C GLY A 161 -7.22 -0.50 8.18
N GLU A 162 -7.23 0.44 7.24
CA GLU A 162 -8.34 0.72 6.35
C GLU A 162 -7.85 1.18 4.98
N PHE A 163 -8.67 0.95 3.95
CA PHE A 163 -8.34 1.33 2.58
C PHE A 163 -9.42 2.24 1.99
N LEU A 164 -9.00 3.41 1.52
CA LEU A 164 -9.87 4.46 1.02
C LEU A 164 -9.50 4.76 -0.45
N ALA A 165 -10.37 4.38 -1.37
CA ALA A 165 -10.17 4.58 -2.81
C ALA A 165 -10.95 5.79 -3.33
N PHE A 166 -10.25 6.79 -3.88
CA PHE A 166 -10.83 8.04 -4.40
C PHE A 166 -10.80 8.04 -5.93
N GLY A 167 -11.74 7.33 -6.54
CA GLY A 167 -11.60 6.89 -7.93
C GLY A 167 -10.32 6.06 -8.11
N GLY A 168 -9.70 6.14 -9.27
CA GLY A 168 -8.37 5.57 -9.50
C GLY A 168 -8.28 4.73 -10.77
N GLY A 169 -7.04 4.53 -11.21
CA GLY A 169 -6.69 3.71 -12.37
C GLY A 169 -6.69 2.22 -12.07
N ALA A 170 -6.13 1.44 -12.99
CA ALA A 170 -6.06 -0.02 -12.88
C ALA A 170 -5.30 -0.52 -11.64
N VAL A 171 -4.25 0.20 -11.21
CA VAL A 171 -3.47 -0.12 -10.00
C VAL A 171 -4.37 -0.03 -8.76
N THR A 172 -5.03 1.12 -8.54
CA THR A 172 -5.99 1.30 -7.44
C THR A 172 -7.09 0.24 -7.46
N LEU A 173 -7.64 -0.09 -8.63
CA LEU A 173 -8.65 -1.15 -8.72
C LEU A 173 -8.10 -2.51 -8.26
N SER A 174 -6.89 -2.89 -8.69
CA SER A 174 -6.29 -4.16 -8.26
C SER A 174 -6.07 -4.21 -6.74
N GLU A 175 -5.64 -3.12 -6.13
CA GLU A 175 -5.45 -3.02 -4.68
C GLU A 175 -6.77 -3.11 -3.91
N VAL A 176 -7.81 -2.43 -4.40
CA VAL A 176 -9.17 -2.52 -3.83
C VAL A 176 -9.66 -3.96 -3.86
N LEU A 177 -9.52 -4.65 -4.99
CA LEU A 177 -9.97 -6.03 -5.13
C LEU A 177 -9.23 -6.97 -4.18
N GLU A 178 -7.93 -6.74 -3.97
CA GLU A 178 -7.13 -7.51 -3.01
C GLU A 178 -7.55 -7.23 -1.55
N VAL A 179 -7.67 -5.95 -1.17
CA VAL A 179 -8.05 -5.57 0.21
C VAL A 179 -9.40 -6.13 0.60
N ARG A 180 -10.36 -6.19 -0.32
CA ARG A 180 -11.71 -6.71 -0.06
C ARG A 180 -11.72 -8.14 0.48
N GLU A 181 -10.74 -8.94 0.09
CA GLU A 181 -10.59 -10.32 0.55
C GLU A 181 -9.82 -10.40 1.89
N LEU A 182 -9.08 -9.35 2.26
CA LEU A 182 -8.15 -9.32 3.40
C LEU A 182 -8.66 -8.54 4.61
N ASN A 183 -9.48 -7.52 4.39
CA ASN A 183 -9.99 -6.63 5.43
C ASN A 183 -11.41 -6.18 5.10
N GLN A 184 -12.24 -6.02 6.13
CA GLN A 184 -13.61 -5.51 6.00
C GLN A 184 -13.66 -3.97 6.02
N ASN A 185 -12.60 -3.30 6.49
CA ASN A 185 -12.57 -1.84 6.57
C ASN A 185 -12.00 -1.22 5.28
N TRP A 186 -12.86 -1.02 4.30
CA TRP A 186 -12.54 -0.31 3.07
C TRP A 186 -13.73 0.53 2.61
N ALA A 187 -13.43 1.61 1.87
CA ALA A 187 -14.42 2.48 1.27
C ALA A 187 -13.99 2.92 -0.14
N ILE A 188 -14.97 3.08 -1.03
CA ILE A 188 -14.76 3.62 -2.36
C ILE A 188 -15.58 4.89 -2.52
N PHE A 189 -14.91 5.99 -2.81
CA PHE A 189 -15.50 7.28 -3.16
C PHE A 189 -15.53 7.40 -4.67
N THR A 190 -16.64 6.97 -5.28
CA THR A 190 -16.77 6.90 -6.74
C THR A 190 -17.06 8.24 -7.38
N ASP A 191 -17.42 9.27 -6.63
CA ASP A 191 -17.79 10.61 -7.09
C ASP A 191 -16.59 11.53 -7.42
N PHE A 192 -15.40 10.94 -7.56
CA PHE A 192 -14.17 11.58 -7.99
C PHE A 192 -13.80 11.17 -9.42
N ASP A 193 -13.35 12.15 -10.21
CA ASP A 193 -12.93 12.03 -11.61
C ASP A 193 -11.54 12.61 -11.80
N PRO A 194 -10.76 12.10 -12.78
CA PRO A 194 -9.45 12.66 -13.11
C PRO A 194 -9.59 14.10 -13.64
N ASP A 195 -8.51 14.88 -13.57
CA ASP A 195 -8.48 16.20 -14.20
C ASP A 195 -8.83 16.09 -15.69
N PRO A 196 -9.80 16.87 -16.21
CA PRO A 196 -10.30 16.69 -17.56
C PRO A 196 -9.27 17.00 -18.65
N VAL A 197 -8.31 17.90 -18.39
CA VAL A 197 -7.25 18.25 -19.34
C VAL A 197 -6.22 17.12 -19.40
N LYS A 198 -5.75 16.65 -18.25
CA LYS A 198 -4.82 15.51 -18.16
C LYS A 198 -5.47 14.22 -18.69
N ALA A 199 -6.74 13.99 -18.38
CA ALA A 199 -7.53 12.88 -18.88
C ALA A 199 -7.62 12.89 -20.42
N LYS A 200 -7.93 14.05 -21.01
CA LYS A 200 -7.98 14.20 -22.47
C LYS A 200 -6.63 13.87 -23.10
N GLY A 201 -5.53 14.41 -22.57
CA GLY A 201 -4.18 14.11 -23.07
C GLY A 201 -3.84 12.62 -22.98
N LYS A 202 -4.24 11.93 -21.91
CA LYS A 202 -4.04 10.48 -21.78
C LYS A 202 -4.85 9.68 -22.80
N LEU A 203 -6.11 10.09 -23.06
CA LEU A 203 -6.99 9.42 -24.02
C LEU A 203 -6.58 9.63 -25.48
N GLU A 204 -5.95 10.76 -25.82
CA GLU A 204 -5.39 10.97 -27.15
C GLU A 204 -4.29 9.94 -27.47
N GLY A 205 -3.46 9.58 -26.48
CA GLY A 205 -2.45 8.54 -26.61
C GLY A 205 -2.96 7.10 -26.41
N SER A 206 -4.17 6.92 -25.89
CA SER A 206 -4.78 5.60 -25.65
C SER A 206 -6.30 5.67 -25.74
N PRO A 207 -6.86 5.77 -26.96
CA PRO A 207 -8.31 5.87 -27.15
C PRO A 207 -9.04 4.64 -26.58
N GLY A 208 -10.12 4.87 -25.85
CA GLY A 208 -10.93 3.81 -25.24
C GLY A 208 -10.39 3.25 -23.91
N LEU A 209 -9.27 3.79 -23.40
CA LEU A 209 -8.80 3.47 -22.05
C LEU A 209 -9.84 3.92 -21.01
N ASP A 210 -10.26 3.00 -20.14
CA ASP A 210 -11.00 3.37 -18.95
C ASP A 210 -10.06 4.06 -17.96
N LEU A 211 -10.25 5.37 -17.78
CA LEU A 211 -9.45 6.16 -16.86
C LEU A 211 -9.90 6.02 -15.41
N ASN A 212 -11.10 5.51 -15.13
CA ASN A 212 -11.62 5.34 -13.78
C ASN A 212 -12.24 3.94 -13.58
N PRO A 213 -11.43 2.87 -13.76
CA PRO A 213 -11.92 1.50 -13.63
C PRO A 213 -12.42 1.17 -12.22
N VAL A 214 -11.99 1.91 -11.18
CA VAL A 214 -12.58 1.81 -9.84
C VAL A 214 -14.07 2.14 -9.87
N ARG A 215 -14.47 3.27 -10.49
CA ARG A 215 -15.88 3.62 -10.65
C ARG A 215 -16.60 2.62 -11.55
N THR A 216 -16.01 2.25 -12.68
CA THR A 216 -16.64 1.33 -13.65
C THR A 216 -16.94 -0.02 -13.02
N ASP A 217 -15.99 -0.60 -12.28
CA ASP A 217 -16.19 -1.88 -11.58
C ASP A 217 -17.24 -1.75 -10.47
N TRP A 218 -17.24 -0.65 -9.71
CA TRP A 218 -18.25 -0.38 -8.70
C TRP A 218 -19.66 -0.30 -9.28
N LEU A 219 -19.86 0.51 -10.32
CA LEU A 219 -21.16 0.66 -10.97
C LEU A 219 -21.64 -0.67 -11.55
N ARG A 220 -20.76 -1.46 -12.17
CA ARG A 220 -21.12 -2.78 -12.69
C ARG A 220 -21.60 -3.75 -11.60
N ARG A 221 -21.05 -3.67 -10.40
CA ARG A 221 -21.36 -4.61 -9.29
C ARG A 221 -22.56 -4.20 -8.45
N PHE A 222 -22.82 -2.90 -8.33
CA PHE A 222 -23.77 -2.36 -7.36
C PHE A 222 -24.88 -1.49 -7.98
N SER A 223 -24.87 -1.26 -9.29
CA SER A 223 -26.05 -0.72 -9.98
C SER A 223 -27.04 -1.86 -10.19
N VAL A 224 -28.15 -1.82 -9.46
CA VAL A 224 -29.36 -2.63 -9.68
C VAL A 224 -30.29 -1.86 -10.61
#